data_AF-A0A959Q1S5-F1
#
_entry.id   AF-A0A959Q1S5-F1
#
_cell.length_a   1.000
_cell.length_b   1.000
_cell.length_c   1.000
_cell.angle_alpha   90.00
_cell.angle_beta   90.00
_cell.angle_gamma   90.00
#
_symmetry.space_group_name_H-M   'P 1'
#
loop_
_entity.id
_entity.type
_entity.pdbx_description
1 polymer ?
#
loop_
_entity_poly.entity_id
_entity_poly.type
_entity_poly.pdbx_seq_one_letter_code
_entity_poly.pdbx_strand_id
1 'polypeptide(L)'
;MPILYLILIWLLLGSSSDRQILNADSGVDGDYQDAIPFSVGRDLAGGEIEGISALVVADLNGDGLPDVLTLEGGKHAGGRMTVGWLEAPANLTGQWQFHPLPKPQTLKSEPVTTPFIGSAQCSDIDLDGDIDIVLSADKHSGDISSASVYILQNPGKNAENPDQWGVVEMIRDQPWHHINDMVIANLDRTGSPEVIVRTLEPNQLVIFRREGAEHWSSRILDASPFGSTGEGFAIGDIDKKGNPDVVIGGYWLATPEDILTGNFIAHPIDTVYKQVNANMKLDVGDINLDGFNDVVISPAEGYRNGGNYDLAWYEAPTSAKGKWTKHVVVSGYNGGHTVKLGDLNLDGYPDLLSGVCWNNWDQRKHISIFIYNPATGEYGSPQLIISDKGLYTGVVTDIDNDGDLDIIGQDEYSGHSRPYLYENRMR
;
A
#
# COMPACT_ATOMS: atom_id res chain seq x y z
N MET A 1 -12.79 -57.50 35.39
CA MET A 1 -14.08 -56.81 35.63
C MET A 1 -13.77 -55.32 35.79
N PRO A 2 -14.47 -54.38 35.14
CA PRO A 2 -15.08 -54.36 33.80
C PRO A 2 -14.48 -53.23 32.92
N ILE A 3 -14.38 -53.34 31.57
CA ILE A 3 -15.35 -53.04 30.47
C ILE A 3 -15.20 -51.61 29.87
N LEU A 4 -15.06 -51.60 28.53
CA LEU A 4 -15.22 -50.53 27.53
C LEU A 4 -16.32 -49.50 27.84
N TYR A 5 -16.17 -48.26 27.36
CA TYR A 5 -17.12 -47.66 26.40
C TYR A 5 -16.47 -46.51 25.63
N LEU A 6 -16.45 -46.66 24.29
CA LEU A 6 -16.33 -45.59 23.30
C LEU A 6 -17.58 -44.70 23.37
N ILE A 7 -17.41 -43.38 23.23
CA ILE A 7 -18.42 -42.52 22.62
C ILE A 7 -17.73 -41.63 21.59
N LEU A 8 -17.90 -42.02 20.32
CA LEU A 8 -17.82 -41.15 19.15
C LEU A 8 -19.03 -40.21 19.22
N ILE A 9 -18.83 -38.90 19.08
CA ILE A 9 -19.90 -37.99 18.63
C ILE A 9 -19.38 -37.28 17.39
N TRP A 10 -19.84 -37.79 16.24
CA TRP A 10 -20.05 -36.98 15.05
C TRP A 10 -21.45 -36.37 15.17
N LEU A 11 -21.55 -35.05 15.07
CA LEU A 11 -22.80 -34.36 14.76
C LEU A 11 -22.49 -33.33 13.68
N LEU A 12 -23.03 -33.63 12.49
CA LEU A 12 -23.21 -32.72 11.36
C LEU A 12 -24.22 -31.63 11.73
N LEU A 13 -23.96 -30.42 11.21
CA LEU A 13 -24.87 -29.48 10.53
C LEU A 13 -24.58 -28.03 10.93
N GLY A 14 -24.42 -27.16 9.92
CA GLY A 14 -24.60 -25.72 10.06
C GLY A 14 -23.50 -24.89 9.43
N SER A 15 -23.62 -24.63 8.13
CA SER A 15 -23.02 -23.47 7.48
C SER A 15 -23.52 -22.18 8.13
N SER A 16 -22.62 -21.36 8.65
CA SER A 16 -22.82 -19.91 8.79
C SER A 16 -21.47 -19.28 9.09
N SER A 17 -21.00 -18.52 8.11
CA SER A 17 -20.10 -17.39 8.27
C SER A 17 -20.68 -16.45 9.34
N ASP A 18 -20.04 -16.41 10.50
CA ASP A 18 -20.11 -15.32 11.49
C ASP A 18 -19.17 -15.70 12.63
N ARG A 19 -17.88 -15.39 12.48
CA ARG A 19 -16.94 -15.38 13.61
C ARG A 19 -16.59 -13.95 13.95
N GLN A 20 -17.45 -13.42 14.83
CA GLN A 20 -17.17 -12.49 15.93
C GLN A 20 -15.99 -11.52 15.75
N ILE A 21 -16.39 -10.26 15.53
CA ILE A 21 -15.73 -9.05 16.02
C ILE A 21 -15.36 -9.27 17.49
N LEU A 22 -14.06 -9.24 17.83
CA LEU A 22 -13.63 -9.00 19.20
C LEU A 22 -13.68 -7.49 19.43
N ASN A 23 -14.89 -6.98 19.68
CA ASN A 23 -15.18 -5.70 20.33
C ASN A 23 -16.71 -5.51 20.40
N ALA A 24 -17.34 -6.32 21.26
CA ALA A 24 -18.48 -6.00 22.11
C ALA A 24 -18.75 -7.25 22.98
N ASP A 25 -18.63 -7.11 24.30
CA ASP A 25 -18.95 -8.11 25.33
C ASP A 25 -18.04 -9.34 25.55
N SER A 26 -16.71 -9.19 25.48
CA SER A 26 -15.83 -10.13 26.21
C SER A 26 -15.43 -9.50 27.54
N GLY A 27 -16.12 -9.90 28.62
CA GLY A 27 -15.87 -9.48 30.01
C GLY A 27 -14.51 -9.90 30.55
N VAL A 28 -13.45 -9.33 30.00
CA VAL A 28 -12.09 -9.32 30.53
C VAL A 28 -11.82 -7.87 30.93
N ASP A 29 -11.81 -7.61 32.24
CA ASP A 29 -11.53 -6.30 32.84
C ASP A 29 -10.09 -5.86 32.54
N GLY A 30 -9.89 -5.27 31.36
CA GLY A 30 -8.79 -4.37 31.05
C GLY A 30 -9.40 -3.07 30.53
N ASP A 31 -9.02 -1.94 31.13
CA ASP A 31 -9.47 -0.60 30.75
C ASP A 31 -9.17 -0.33 29.25
N TYR A 32 -10.16 -0.51 28.37
CA TYR A 32 -10.14 -0.04 26.99
C TYR A 32 -11.18 1.09 26.83
N GLN A 33 -11.03 2.15 27.62
CA GLN A 33 -11.83 3.38 27.44
C GLN A 33 -11.39 4.18 26.19
N ASP A 34 -10.26 3.81 25.55
CA ASP A 34 -9.58 4.59 24.51
C ASP A 34 -9.44 3.84 23.16
N ALA A 35 -10.23 2.79 22.92
CA ALA A 35 -10.18 2.05 21.64
C ALA A 35 -10.92 2.81 20.54
N ILE A 36 -10.29 2.95 19.37
CA ILE A 36 -10.90 3.62 18.21
C ILE A 36 -12.07 2.79 17.66
N PRO A 37 -13.27 3.34 17.50
CA PRO A 37 -14.45 2.58 17.08
C PRO A 37 -14.54 2.44 15.55
N PHE A 38 -14.01 1.35 14.99
CA PHE A 38 -14.20 1.04 13.57
C PHE A 38 -15.54 0.35 13.26
N SER A 39 -16.08 0.60 12.07
CA SER A 39 -17.19 -0.17 11.51
C SER A 39 -16.78 -1.62 11.24
N VAL A 40 -17.79 -2.48 11.03
CA VAL A 40 -17.54 -3.76 10.37
C VAL A 40 -17.08 -3.50 8.95
N GLY A 41 -16.05 -4.22 8.51
CA GLY A 41 -15.52 -4.13 7.16
C GLY A 41 -16.61 -4.37 6.11
N ARG A 42 -16.70 -3.48 5.12
CA ARG A 42 -17.67 -3.53 4.03
C ARG A 42 -16.98 -3.75 2.69
N ASP A 43 -17.44 -4.74 1.94
CA ASP A 43 -17.10 -4.92 0.53
C ASP A 43 -17.76 -3.82 -0.31
N LEU A 44 -16.95 -2.89 -0.83
CA LEU A 44 -17.42 -1.72 -1.57
C LEU A 44 -18.04 -2.10 -2.92
N ALA A 45 -17.63 -3.22 -3.50
CA ALA A 45 -18.13 -3.70 -4.78
C ALA A 45 -19.34 -4.63 -4.64
N GLY A 46 -19.84 -4.88 -3.41
CA GLY A 46 -20.95 -5.79 -3.18
C GLY A 46 -20.70 -7.23 -3.66
N GLY A 47 -19.42 -7.61 -3.82
CA GLY A 47 -19.00 -8.90 -4.36
C GLY A 47 -18.98 -9.01 -5.89
N GLU A 48 -19.18 -7.91 -6.63
CA GLU A 48 -19.10 -7.90 -8.09
C GLU A 48 -17.66 -7.87 -8.61
N ILE A 49 -16.74 -7.30 -7.82
CA ILE A 49 -15.29 -7.19 -8.12
C ILE A 49 -14.53 -8.11 -7.18
N GLU A 50 -13.65 -8.95 -7.72
CA GLU A 50 -12.77 -9.80 -6.90
C GLU A 50 -11.46 -10.18 -7.62
N GLY A 51 -10.42 -10.48 -6.85
CA GLY A 51 -9.08 -10.73 -7.39
C GLY A 51 -8.34 -9.44 -7.75
N ILE A 52 -8.60 -8.36 -7.00
CA ILE A 52 -7.91 -7.09 -7.15
C ILE A 52 -6.41 -7.24 -6.85
N SER A 53 -5.58 -6.54 -7.63
CA SER A 53 -4.11 -6.55 -7.52
C SER A 53 -3.53 -5.20 -7.14
N ALA A 54 -4.24 -4.09 -7.40
CA ALA A 54 -3.90 -2.75 -6.95
C ALA A 54 -5.16 -1.96 -6.56
N LEU A 55 -5.02 -1.10 -5.53
CA LEU A 55 -6.06 -0.23 -5.00
C LEU A 55 -5.42 1.11 -4.65
N VAL A 56 -6.08 2.20 -5.04
CA VAL A 56 -5.66 3.58 -4.77
C VAL A 56 -6.91 4.39 -4.46
N VAL A 57 -6.78 5.44 -3.65
CA VAL A 57 -7.87 6.38 -3.36
C VAL A 57 -7.52 7.77 -3.85
N ALA A 58 -8.46 8.43 -4.52
CA ALA A 58 -8.39 9.82 -4.98
C ALA A 58 -9.76 10.30 -5.42
N ASP A 59 -10.02 11.61 -5.38
CA ASP A 59 -11.22 12.22 -5.98
C ASP A 59 -11.09 12.19 -7.52
N LEU A 60 -11.73 11.21 -8.18
CA LEU A 60 -11.56 10.97 -9.62
C LEU A 60 -12.60 11.70 -10.48
N ASN A 61 -13.74 12.07 -9.89
CA ASN A 61 -14.80 12.82 -10.57
C ASN A 61 -14.80 14.33 -10.20
N GLY A 62 -13.95 14.75 -9.26
CA GLY A 62 -13.80 16.12 -8.80
C GLY A 62 -14.99 16.62 -7.96
N ASP A 63 -15.73 15.73 -7.30
CA ASP A 63 -16.88 16.06 -6.46
C ASP A 63 -16.52 16.42 -5.01
N GLY A 64 -15.25 16.21 -4.65
CA GLY A 64 -14.67 16.51 -3.34
C GLY A 64 -14.65 15.31 -2.39
N LEU A 65 -15.23 14.17 -2.73
CA LEU A 65 -15.10 12.92 -1.98
C LEU A 65 -14.05 12.03 -2.65
N PRO A 66 -13.14 11.39 -1.90
CA PRO A 66 -12.22 10.46 -2.50
C PRO A 66 -12.95 9.19 -2.98
N ASP A 67 -12.61 8.71 -4.17
CA ASP A 67 -13.10 7.49 -4.78
C ASP A 67 -12.09 6.35 -4.65
N VAL A 68 -12.53 5.10 -4.89
CA VAL A 68 -11.67 3.92 -4.81
C VAL A 68 -11.37 3.35 -6.19
N LEU A 69 -10.14 3.53 -6.68
CA LEU A 69 -9.64 2.84 -7.87
C LEU A 69 -9.46 1.35 -7.58
N THR A 70 -10.04 0.50 -8.40
CA THR A 70 -9.94 -0.96 -8.29
C THR A 70 -9.40 -1.57 -9.58
N LEU A 71 -8.29 -2.29 -9.47
CA LEU A 71 -7.61 -2.90 -10.60
C LEU A 71 -7.53 -4.41 -10.40
N GLU A 72 -8.13 -5.17 -11.30
CA GLU A 72 -8.02 -6.64 -11.36
C GLU A 72 -7.06 -7.03 -12.48
N GLY A 73 -6.19 -8.01 -12.25
CA GLY A 73 -5.36 -8.56 -13.32
C GLY A 73 -4.76 -9.92 -13.01
N GLY A 74 -4.40 -10.65 -14.06
CA GLY A 74 -3.60 -11.86 -14.00
C GLY A 74 -4.30 -13.09 -13.42
N LYS A 75 -3.49 -13.96 -12.81
CA LYS A 75 -3.91 -15.29 -12.31
C LYS A 75 -4.98 -15.20 -11.22
N HIS A 76 -4.90 -14.19 -10.35
CA HIS A 76 -5.82 -14.04 -9.22
C HIS A 76 -7.23 -13.68 -9.69
N ALA A 77 -7.36 -12.83 -10.70
CA ALA A 77 -8.66 -12.49 -11.28
C ALA A 77 -9.24 -13.57 -12.21
N GLY A 78 -8.65 -14.77 -12.28
CA GLY A 78 -9.08 -15.84 -13.20
C GLY A 78 -8.92 -15.45 -14.68
N GLY A 79 -8.00 -14.53 -14.97
CA GLY A 79 -7.80 -13.94 -16.30
C GLY A 79 -8.74 -12.78 -16.65
N ARG A 80 -9.63 -12.38 -15.73
CA ARG A 80 -10.36 -11.12 -15.85
C ARG A 80 -9.40 -9.94 -15.73
N MET A 81 -9.80 -8.83 -16.33
CA MET A 81 -9.10 -7.55 -16.27
C MET A 81 -10.16 -6.49 -16.07
N THR A 82 -10.14 -5.85 -14.91
CA THR A 82 -11.04 -4.77 -14.54
C THR A 82 -10.16 -3.57 -14.23
N VAL A 83 -10.44 -2.47 -14.93
CA VAL A 83 -9.81 -1.18 -14.70
C VAL A 83 -10.98 -0.24 -14.54
N GLY A 84 -11.14 0.34 -13.36
CA GLY A 84 -12.29 1.17 -13.04
C GLY A 84 -12.27 1.60 -11.58
N TRP A 85 -13.17 2.50 -11.23
CA TRP A 85 -13.24 3.08 -9.91
C TRP A 85 -14.65 2.95 -9.33
N LEU A 86 -14.73 2.91 -8.01
CA LEU A 86 -15.95 2.90 -7.24
C LEU A 86 -16.15 4.32 -6.70
N GLU A 87 -17.22 4.96 -7.13
CA GLU A 87 -17.64 6.30 -6.68
C GLU A 87 -18.16 6.24 -5.26
N ALA A 88 -17.61 7.10 -4.39
CA ALA A 88 -18.06 7.21 -3.02
C ALA A 88 -19.48 7.79 -2.95
N PRO A 89 -20.43 7.13 -2.27
CA PRO A 89 -21.71 7.75 -2.00
C PRO A 89 -21.53 8.85 -0.94
N ALA A 90 -22.33 9.92 -1.04
CA ALA A 90 -22.37 11.00 -0.03
C ALA A 90 -22.66 10.54 1.42
N ASN A 91 -23.08 9.28 1.59
CA ASN A 91 -23.11 8.60 2.87
C ASN A 91 -22.54 7.20 2.63
N LEU A 92 -21.47 6.83 3.34
CA LEU A 92 -20.74 5.56 3.16
C LEU A 92 -21.62 4.31 3.31
N THR A 93 -22.79 4.45 3.93
CA THR A 93 -23.77 3.35 4.02
C THR A 93 -24.50 3.06 2.70
N GLY A 94 -24.43 3.97 1.72
CA GLY A 94 -25.05 3.90 0.42
C GLY A 94 -24.42 2.88 -0.54
N GLN A 95 -24.90 2.90 -1.78
CA GLN A 95 -24.37 2.08 -2.88
C GLN A 95 -23.21 2.82 -3.53
N TRP A 96 -22.07 2.14 -3.66
CA TRP A 96 -20.93 2.61 -4.43
C TRP A 96 -21.17 2.31 -5.91
N GLN A 97 -20.94 3.29 -6.78
CA GLN A 97 -21.18 3.14 -8.20
C GLN A 97 -19.88 2.80 -8.93
N PHE A 98 -19.86 1.68 -9.66
CA PHE A 98 -18.69 1.31 -10.46
C PHE A 98 -18.67 2.02 -11.81
N HIS A 99 -17.53 2.63 -12.13
CA HIS A 99 -17.24 3.31 -13.39
C HIS A 99 -16.08 2.62 -14.13
N PRO A 100 -16.34 1.95 -15.27
CA PRO A 100 -15.30 1.28 -16.02
C PRO A 100 -14.41 2.28 -16.76
N LEU A 101 -13.10 2.00 -16.79
CA LEU A 101 -12.10 2.80 -17.50
C LEU A 101 -11.58 2.09 -18.75
N PRO A 102 -11.04 2.84 -19.74
CA PRO A 102 -10.42 2.24 -20.90
C PRO A 102 -9.21 1.40 -20.51
N LYS A 103 -9.12 0.21 -21.09
CA LYS A 103 -7.95 -0.67 -20.93
C LYS A 103 -6.85 -0.24 -21.90
N PRO A 104 -5.58 -0.16 -21.48
CA PRO A 104 -4.45 -0.07 -22.39
C PRO A 104 -4.45 -1.17 -23.47
N GLN A 105 -3.98 -0.84 -24.67
CA GLN A 105 -4.09 -1.74 -25.84
C GLN A 105 -3.35 -3.07 -25.65
N THR A 106 -2.22 -3.04 -24.94
CA THR A 106 -1.43 -4.21 -24.54
C THR A 106 -2.15 -5.14 -23.57
N LEU A 107 -3.14 -4.63 -22.82
CA LEU A 107 -4.01 -5.43 -21.96
C LEU A 107 -5.17 -6.08 -22.74
N LYS A 108 -5.39 -5.75 -24.02
CA LYS A 108 -6.55 -6.22 -24.81
C LYS A 108 -6.32 -7.52 -25.59
N SER A 109 -5.12 -8.12 -25.59
CA SER A 109 -4.84 -9.31 -26.43
C SER A 109 -5.10 -10.65 -25.72
N GLU A 110 -6.19 -11.31 -26.09
CA GLU A 110 -6.53 -12.73 -25.85
C GLU A 110 -5.68 -13.70 -26.70
N PRO A 111 -5.52 -15.00 -26.36
CA PRO A 111 -5.44 -15.63 -25.05
C PRO A 111 -4.09 -16.37 -24.93
N VAL A 112 -3.00 -15.71 -24.56
CA VAL A 112 -1.71 -16.42 -24.37
C VAL A 112 -0.98 -16.08 -23.07
N THR A 113 -1.23 -14.95 -22.40
CA THR A 113 -0.78 -14.72 -21.00
C THR A 113 -1.57 -13.58 -20.38
N THR A 114 -2.26 -13.83 -19.28
CA THR A 114 -3.08 -12.85 -18.56
C THR A 114 -2.18 -11.74 -17.98
N PRO A 115 -2.26 -10.49 -18.46
CA PRO A 115 -1.44 -9.41 -17.92
C PRO A 115 -1.85 -9.08 -16.48
N PHE A 116 -0.88 -8.72 -15.65
CA PHE A 116 -1.03 -8.36 -14.24
C PHE A 116 -0.80 -6.86 -14.07
N ILE A 117 -1.56 -6.23 -13.18
CA ILE A 117 -1.32 -4.83 -12.79
C ILE A 117 -0.59 -4.89 -11.45
N GLY A 118 0.70 -4.59 -11.47
CA GLY A 118 1.58 -4.70 -10.30
C GLY A 118 1.48 -3.54 -9.33
N SER A 119 1.19 -2.34 -9.84
CA SER A 119 1.04 -1.15 -9.01
C SER A 119 0.29 -0.05 -9.77
N ALA A 120 -0.34 0.85 -9.03
CA ALA A 120 -0.96 2.06 -9.55
C ALA A 120 -0.85 3.20 -8.54
N GLN A 121 -0.94 4.43 -9.03
CA GLN A 121 -0.96 5.67 -8.25
C GLN A 121 -1.89 6.67 -8.96
N CYS A 122 -2.43 7.63 -8.20
CA CYS A 122 -3.22 8.73 -8.74
C CYS A 122 -2.50 10.05 -8.47
N SER A 123 -2.47 10.94 -9.47
CA SER A 123 -1.87 12.28 -9.38
C SER A 123 -2.30 13.11 -10.57
N ASP A 124 -2.36 14.42 -10.42
CA ASP A 124 -2.34 15.36 -11.56
C ASP A 124 -0.94 15.27 -12.22
N ILE A 125 -0.73 14.26 -13.06
CA ILE A 125 0.59 13.96 -13.66
C ILE A 125 0.85 14.85 -14.87
N ASP A 126 -0.22 15.31 -15.50
CA ASP A 126 -0.14 16.14 -16.69
C ASP A 126 -0.31 17.65 -16.47
N LEU A 127 -0.60 18.05 -15.23
CA LEU A 127 -0.68 19.42 -14.71
C LEU A 127 -1.87 20.23 -15.28
N ASP A 128 -2.96 19.55 -15.59
CA ASP A 128 -4.20 20.18 -16.07
C ASP A 128 -5.23 20.44 -14.96
N GLY A 129 -4.99 19.93 -13.76
CA GLY A 129 -5.78 20.15 -12.55
C GLY A 129 -6.79 19.04 -12.26
N ASP A 130 -6.85 17.99 -13.07
CA ASP A 130 -7.65 16.80 -12.83
C ASP A 130 -6.74 15.62 -12.44
N ILE A 131 -7.26 14.68 -11.63
CA ILE A 131 -6.45 13.56 -11.14
C ILE A 131 -6.40 12.44 -12.17
N ASP A 132 -5.21 12.18 -12.69
CA ASP A 132 -4.92 11.06 -13.59
C ASP A 132 -4.54 9.79 -12.83
N ILE A 133 -4.54 8.66 -13.54
CA ILE A 133 -4.12 7.36 -13.02
C ILE A 133 -2.86 6.91 -13.74
N VAL A 134 -1.80 6.57 -13.00
CA VAL A 134 -0.62 5.90 -13.52
C VAL A 134 -0.64 4.45 -13.07
N LEU A 135 -0.51 3.50 -13.99
CA LEU A 135 -0.55 2.08 -13.68
C LEU A 135 0.49 1.28 -14.46
N SER A 136 1.02 0.23 -13.84
CA SER A 136 1.88 -0.74 -14.51
C SER A 136 1.07 -1.86 -15.16
N ALA A 137 1.59 -2.39 -16.26
CA ALA A 137 1.18 -3.70 -16.77
C ALA A 137 2.40 -4.58 -16.94
N ASP A 138 2.34 -5.78 -16.41
CA ASP A 138 3.39 -6.78 -16.51
C ASP A 138 2.79 -8.20 -16.55
N LYS A 139 3.58 -9.20 -16.19
CA LYS A 139 3.08 -10.50 -15.75
C LYS A 139 3.46 -10.72 -14.30
N HIS A 140 2.60 -11.48 -13.63
CA HIS A 140 2.78 -11.86 -12.23
C HIS A 140 4.16 -12.49 -12.00
N SER A 141 4.72 -12.30 -10.80
CA SER A 141 6.02 -12.82 -10.40
C SER A 141 6.20 -14.29 -10.78
N GLY A 142 7.19 -14.58 -11.63
CA GLY A 142 7.51 -15.93 -12.11
C GLY A 142 7.27 -16.17 -13.60
N ASP A 143 6.49 -15.30 -14.26
CA ASP A 143 6.34 -15.31 -15.72
C ASP A 143 7.29 -14.29 -16.36
N ILE A 144 8.06 -14.73 -17.36
CA ILE A 144 9.01 -13.87 -18.08
C ILE A 144 8.26 -13.12 -19.19
N SER A 145 8.15 -11.80 -19.06
CA SER A 145 7.71 -10.93 -20.15
C SER A 145 8.18 -9.51 -19.96
N SER A 146 7.84 -8.66 -20.92
CA SER A 146 7.98 -7.23 -20.75
C SER A 146 7.04 -6.66 -19.71
N ALA A 147 7.41 -5.49 -19.18
CA ALA A 147 6.58 -4.62 -18.37
C ALA A 147 6.44 -3.24 -19.04
N SER A 148 5.34 -2.57 -18.77
CA SER A 148 4.97 -1.28 -19.32
C SER A 148 4.32 -0.40 -18.24
N VAL A 149 4.32 0.91 -18.47
CA VAL A 149 3.65 1.90 -17.62
C VAL A 149 2.73 2.75 -18.50
N TYR A 150 1.51 2.99 -18.02
CA TYR A 150 0.46 3.73 -18.71
C TYR A 150 -0.02 4.87 -17.85
N ILE A 151 -0.54 5.91 -18.52
CA ILE A 151 -1.33 6.96 -17.88
C ILE A 151 -2.74 6.86 -18.45
N LEU A 152 -3.75 6.80 -17.59
CA LEU A 152 -5.14 7.05 -17.96
C LEU A 152 -5.39 8.52 -17.64
N GLN A 153 -5.59 9.32 -18.68
CA GLN A 153 -5.78 10.75 -18.54
C GLN A 153 -7.23 11.06 -18.23
N ASN A 154 -7.47 11.74 -17.13
CA ASN A 154 -8.77 12.20 -16.72
C ASN A 154 -9.16 13.37 -17.62
N PRO A 155 -10.30 13.31 -18.34
CA PRO A 155 -10.72 14.43 -19.18
C PRO A 155 -11.16 15.65 -18.36
N GLY A 156 -11.40 15.46 -17.07
CA GLY A 156 -11.86 16.47 -16.14
C GLY A 156 -13.37 16.59 -16.07
N LYS A 157 -13.87 16.98 -14.90
CA LYS A 157 -15.32 17.00 -14.61
C LYS A 157 -16.13 17.93 -15.50
N ASN A 158 -15.48 18.94 -16.07
CA ASN A 158 -16.09 19.95 -16.94
C ASN A 158 -15.86 19.70 -18.44
N ALA A 159 -15.24 18.58 -18.82
CA ALA A 159 -15.09 18.23 -20.23
C ALA A 159 -16.44 18.00 -20.91
N GLU A 160 -16.45 18.14 -22.24
CA GLU A 160 -17.62 17.78 -23.05
C GLU A 160 -18.02 16.31 -22.87
N ASN A 161 -17.05 15.43 -22.60
CA ASN A 161 -17.24 14.00 -22.38
C ASN A 161 -16.42 13.52 -21.15
N PRO A 162 -16.91 13.68 -19.91
CA PRO A 162 -16.16 13.35 -18.70
C PRO A 162 -15.89 11.84 -18.52
N ASP A 163 -16.64 10.98 -19.22
CA ASP A 163 -16.42 9.53 -19.20
C ASP A 163 -15.35 9.07 -20.21
N GLN A 164 -14.82 9.96 -21.06
CA GLN A 164 -13.88 9.61 -22.13
C GLN A 164 -12.43 9.83 -21.72
N TRP A 165 -11.92 8.92 -20.89
CA TRP A 165 -10.52 8.92 -20.46
C TRP A 165 -9.55 8.66 -21.61
N GLY A 166 -8.46 9.41 -21.62
CA GLY A 166 -7.32 9.21 -22.51
C GLY A 166 -6.45 8.04 -22.06
N VAL A 167 -5.66 7.47 -22.97
CA VAL A 167 -4.66 6.43 -22.62
C VAL A 167 -3.33 6.79 -23.25
N VAL A 168 -2.32 7.04 -22.41
CA VAL A 168 -0.96 7.36 -22.83
C VAL A 168 -0.03 6.18 -22.57
N GLU A 169 0.60 5.79 -23.67
CA GLU A 169 1.79 4.96 -23.86
C GLU A 169 3.06 5.36 -23.11
N MET A 170 3.06 5.64 -21.80
CA MET A 170 4.22 6.29 -21.14
C MET A 170 5.53 5.53 -21.39
N ILE A 171 5.58 4.23 -21.08
CA ILE A 171 6.72 3.36 -21.35
C ILE A 171 6.21 1.99 -21.78
N ARG A 172 6.78 1.43 -22.87
CA ARG A 172 6.35 0.15 -23.44
C ARG A 172 7.45 -0.89 -23.44
N ASP A 173 7.02 -2.12 -23.26
CA ASP A 173 7.75 -3.36 -23.57
C ASP A 173 9.17 -3.43 -23.01
N GLN A 174 9.35 -2.94 -21.79
CA GLN A 174 10.65 -2.93 -21.14
C GLN A 174 11.03 -4.34 -20.71
N PRO A 175 12.32 -4.72 -20.78
CA PRO A 175 12.79 -6.05 -20.39
C PRO A 175 12.90 -6.18 -18.87
N TRP A 176 11.84 -5.79 -18.16
CA TRP A 176 11.72 -5.87 -16.71
C TRP A 176 10.73 -6.96 -16.36
N HIS A 177 11.09 -7.75 -15.37
CA HIS A 177 10.24 -8.74 -14.77
C HIS A 177 9.60 -8.10 -13.55
N HIS A 178 8.30 -7.85 -13.66
CA HIS A 178 7.43 -7.38 -12.58
C HIS A 178 7.77 -5.99 -12.02
N ILE A 179 6.79 -5.09 -12.01
CA ILE A 179 6.82 -3.81 -11.29
C ILE A 179 6.04 -4.01 -10.00
N ASN A 180 6.74 -4.11 -8.87
CA ASN A 180 6.11 -4.41 -7.57
C ASN A 180 5.45 -3.19 -6.93
N ASP A 181 6.13 -2.05 -6.97
CA ASP A 181 5.71 -0.84 -6.27
C ASP A 181 5.98 0.38 -7.16
N MET A 182 5.13 1.39 -6.99
CA MET A 182 5.20 2.68 -7.66
C MET A 182 4.90 3.78 -6.65
N VAL A 183 5.60 4.90 -6.77
CA VAL A 183 5.31 6.14 -6.04
C VAL A 183 5.42 7.29 -7.04
N ILE A 184 4.52 8.27 -6.92
CA ILE A 184 4.60 9.54 -7.64
C ILE A 184 5.05 10.62 -6.66
N ALA A 185 6.12 11.34 -6.98
CA ALA A 185 6.66 12.39 -6.12
C ALA A 185 7.46 13.42 -6.90
N ASN A 186 7.41 14.68 -6.48
CA ASN A 186 8.21 15.78 -7.03
C ASN A 186 9.63 15.77 -6.43
N LEU A 187 10.49 14.87 -6.91
CA LEU A 187 11.84 14.65 -6.40
C LEU A 187 12.76 15.84 -6.70
N ASP A 188 12.60 16.49 -7.85
CA ASP A 188 13.47 17.59 -8.28
C ASP A 188 12.94 19.00 -7.93
N ARG A 189 11.73 19.08 -7.37
CA ARG A 189 11.02 20.31 -6.97
C ARG A 189 10.66 21.23 -8.15
N THR A 190 10.57 20.70 -9.35
CA THR A 190 10.12 21.48 -10.51
C THR A 190 8.61 21.75 -10.50
N GLY A 191 7.85 20.98 -9.71
CA GLY A 191 6.39 21.05 -9.65
C GLY A 191 5.70 20.08 -10.59
N SER A 192 6.43 19.49 -11.55
CA SER A 192 6.00 18.30 -12.27
C SER A 192 6.43 17.08 -11.46
N PRO A 193 5.52 16.18 -11.05
CA PRO A 193 5.94 15.02 -10.29
C PRO A 193 6.60 13.95 -11.19
N GLU A 194 7.53 13.22 -10.61
CA GLU A 194 8.16 12.04 -11.21
C GLU A 194 7.36 10.78 -10.91
N VAL A 195 7.39 9.83 -11.84
CA VAL A 195 6.94 8.45 -11.58
C VAL A 195 8.16 7.61 -11.22
N ILE A 196 8.14 6.97 -10.06
CA ILE A 196 9.20 6.07 -9.62
C ILE A 196 8.64 4.67 -9.54
N VAL A 197 9.27 3.72 -10.22
CA VAL A 197 8.90 2.30 -10.16
C VAL A 197 10.06 1.46 -9.64
N ARG A 198 9.72 0.41 -8.89
CA ARG A 198 10.67 -0.63 -8.48
C ARG A 198 10.40 -1.92 -9.25
N THR A 199 11.43 -2.47 -9.88
CA THR A 199 11.33 -3.74 -10.62
C THR A 199 11.96 -4.89 -9.84
N LEU A 200 11.42 -6.11 -10.00
CA LEU A 200 11.96 -7.29 -9.34
C LEU A 200 13.27 -7.78 -10.00
N GLU A 201 13.25 -7.93 -11.33
CA GLU A 201 14.43 -8.32 -12.12
C GLU A 201 14.54 -7.49 -13.41
N PRO A 202 15.67 -6.78 -13.65
CA PRO A 202 16.72 -6.50 -12.67
C PRO A 202 16.15 -5.75 -11.45
N ASN A 203 16.79 -5.90 -10.28
CA ASN A 203 16.38 -5.16 -9.08
C ASN A 203 16.90 -3.71 -9.18
N GLN A 204 16.02 -2.79 -9.51
CA GLN A 204 16.34 -1.38 -9.75
C GLN A 204 15.16 -0.48 -9.38
N LEU A 205 15.48 0.79 -9.14
CA LEU A 205 14.51 1.88 -9.21
C LEU A 205 14.67 2.56 -10.56
N VAL A 206 13.55 2.84 -11.22
CA VAL A 206 13.52 3.63 -12.44
C VAL A 206 12.70 4.88 -12.16
N ILE A 207 13.35 6.04 -12.28
CA ILE A 207 12.76 7.37 -12.10
C ILE A 207 12.45 7.92 -13.48
N PHE A 208 11.20 8.32 -13.71
CA PHE A 208 10.77 8.97 -14.94
C PHE A 208 10.41 10.43 -14.67
N ARG A 209 11.05 11.32 -15.43
CA ARG A 209 10.75 12.76 -15.41
C ARG A 209 10.03 13.15 -16.68
N ARG A 210 8.94 13.90 -16.55
CA ARG A 210 8.20 14.45 -17.70
C ARG A 210 9.00 15.61 -18.32
N GLU A 211 9.19 15.56 -19.63
CA GLU A 211 9.84 16.62 -20.42
C GLU A 211 8.85 17.36 -21.33
N GLY A 212 7.61 16.86 -21.41
CA GLY A 212 6.50 17.39 -22.19
C GLY A 212 5.31 16.43 -22.16
N ALA A 213 4.24 16.76 -22.89
CA ALA A 213 2.97 16.01 -22.85
C ALA A 213 3.13 14.48 -23.02
N GLU A 214 3.97 14.04 -23.96
CA GLU A 214 4.19 12.62 -24.27
C GLU A 214 5.66 12.20 -24.17
N HIS A 215 6.54 13.05 -23.62
CA HIS A 215 7.98 12.82 -23.62
C HIS A 215 8.50 12.66 -22.19
N TRP A 216 9.22 11.56 -21.95
CA TRP A 216 9.74 11.20 -20.64
C TRP A 216 11.24 10.87 -20.72
N SER A 217 12.01 11.47 -19.83
CA SER A 217 13.38 11.06 -19.52
C SER A 217 13.35 9.99 -18.43
N SER A 218 14.37 9.13 -18.37
CA SER A 218 14.50 8.15 -17.29
C SER A 218 15.89 8.06 -16.71
N ARG A 219 15.95 7.69 -15.42
CA ARG A 219 17.17 7.33 -14.71
C ARG A 219 16.99 5.98 -14.03
N ILE A 220 17.95 5.09 -14.25
CA ILE A 220 18.02 3.79 -13.57
C ILE A 220 18.99 3.90 -12.39
N LEU A 221 18.55 3.42 -11.24
CA LEU A 221 19.36 3.22 -10.04
C LEU A 221 19.39 1.72 -9.72
N ASP A 222 20.59 1.13 -9.67
CA ASP A 222 20.77 -0.26 -9.23
C ASP A 222 20.38 -0.39 -7.75
N ALA A 223 19.35 -1.20 -7.48
CA ALA A 223 18.83 -1.42 -6.13
C ALA A 223 19.39 -2.70 -5.48
N SER A 224 20.20 -3.48 -6.20
CA SER A 224 20.84 -4.69 -5.67
C SER A 224 21.72 -4.46 -4.42
N PRO A 225 22.35 -3.28 -4.19
CA PRO A 225 23.06 -3.02 -2.95
C PRO A 225 22.17 -2.94 -1.70
N PHE A 226 20.86 -2.72 -1.87
CA PHE A 226 19.87 -2.48 -0.80
C PHE A 226 18.97 -3.68 -0.55
N GLY A 227 19.06 -4.74 -1.35
CA GLY A 227 18.31 -5.98 -1.18
C GLY A 227 18.41 -6.90 -2.38
N SER A 228 18.17 -8.20 -2.20
CA SER A 228 18.20 -9.18 -3.30
C SER A 228 16.88 -9.35 -4.05
N THR A 229 15.77 -8.84 -3.50
CA THR A 229 14.43 -8.83 -4.11
C THR A 229 13.76 -7.48 -3.90
N GLY A 230 12.63 -7.25 -4.57
CA GLY A 230 12.18 -5.94 -5.02
C GLY A 230 10.89 -5.36 -4.44
N GLU A 231 10.51 -5.57 -3.17
CA GLU A 231 9.28 -4.97 -2.61
C GLU A 231 9.56 -3.88 -1.57
N GLY A 232 8.78 -2.81 -1.67
CA GLY A 232 8.73 -1.69 -0.76
C GLY A 232 9.77 -0.63 -1.03
N PHE A 233 9.32 0.60 -1.19
CA PHE A 233 10.12 1.79 -0.97
C PHE A 233 9.17 2.88 -0.50
N ALA A 234 9.69 3.91 0.14
CA ALA A 234 8.92 5.09 0.51
C ALA A 234 9.70 6.34 0.12
N ILE A 235 9.00 7.48 0.07
CA ILE A 235 9.56 8.77 -0.32
C ILE A 235 9.25 9.77 0.80
N GLY A 236 10.24 10.56 1.21
CA GLY A 236 10.05 11.64 2.17
C GLY A 236 11.31 12.46 2.40
N ASP A 237 11.18 13.71 2.81
CA ASP A 237 12.31 14.63 3.01
C ASP A 237 13.03 14.30 4.34
N ILE A 238 14.07 13.48 4.27
CA ILE A 238 14.81 12.99 5.45
C ILE A 238 15.86 14.02 5.89
N ASP A 239 16.49 14.70 4.93
CA ASP A 239 17.57 15.65 5.22
C ASP A 239 17.14 17.13 5.31
N LYS A 240 15.82 17.39 5.20
CA LYS A 240 15.16 18.69 5.35
C LYS A 240 15.63 19.72 4.32
N LYS A 241 15.95 19.27 3.11
CA LYS A 241 16.30 20.16 1.99
C LYS A 241 15.09 20.58 1.17
N GLY A 242 13.91 20.05 1.46
CA GLY A 242 12.66 20.32 0.76
C GLY A 242 12.48 19.52 -0.54
N ASN A 243 13.47 18.73 -0.95
CA ASN A 243 13.30 17.71 -1.98
C ASN A 243 13.25 16.35 -1.29
N PRO A 244 12.27 15.49 -1.60
CA PRO A 244 12.12 14.24 -0.89
C PRO A 244 13.21 13.22 -1.31
N ASP A 245 13.56 12.36 -0.36
CA ASP A 245 14.56 11.29 -0.48
C ASP A 245 13.90 9.92 -0.66
N VAL A 246 14.66 8.94 -1.14
CA VAL A 246 14.17 7.56 -1.33
C VAL A 246 14.55 6.69 -0.15
N VAL A 247 13.60 6.04 0.50
CA VAL A 247 13.84 5.05 1.57
C VAL A 247 13.62 3.64 1.04
N ILE A 248 14.64 2.79 1.12
CA ILE A 248 14.63 1.43 0.55
C ILE A 248 15.62 0.53 1.29
N GLY A 249 15.21 -0.69 1.61
CA GLY A 249 16.16 -1.73 2.03
C GLY A 249 16.90 -1.46 3.35
N GLY A 250 16.35 -0.61 4.22
CA GLY A 250 17.03 -0.14 5.43
C GLY A 250 18.07 0.96 5.18
N TYR A 251 17.94 1.68 4.08
CA TYR A 251 18.70 2.88 3.72
C TYR A 251 17.76 4.01 3.37
N TRP A 252 18.25 5.25 3.46
CA TRP A 252 17.70 6.36 2.70
C TRP A 252 18.74 6.87 1.71
N LEU A 253 18.30 7.35 0.55
CA LEU A 253 19.12 7.81 -0.56
C LEU A 253 18.85 9.31 -0.72
N ALA A 254 19.85 10.12 -0.37
CA ALA A 254 19.77 11.56 -0.52
C ALA A 254 19.58 11.93 -1.99
N THR A 255 18.48 12.59 -2.31
CA THR A 255 18.15 12.98 -3.68
C THR A 255 19.06 14.13 -4.15
N PRO A 256 19.73 14.01 -5.30
CA PRO A 256 20.55 15.08 -5.85
C PRO A 256 19.69 16.21 -6.45
N GLU A 257 20.29 17.38 -6.66
CA GLU A 257 19.60 18.51 -7.31
C GLU A 257 19.16 18.19 -8.75
N ASP A 258 19.97 17.45 -9.51
CA ASP A 258 19.59 16.88 -10.80
C ASP A 258 19.40 15.37 -10.66
N ILE A 259 18.15 14.94 -10.67
CA ILE A 259 17.74 13.54 -10.50
C ILE A 259 18.15 12.63 -11.67
N LEU A 260 18.43 13.17 -12.85
CA LEU A 260 18.81 12.37 -14.02
C LEU A 260 20.31 12.12 -14.09
N THR A 261 21.12 13.08 -13.65
CA THR A 261 22.59 13.01 -13.79
C THR A 261 23.34 12.92 -12.47
N GLY A 262 22.76 13.42 -11.38
CA GLY A 262 23.37 13.47 -10.07
C GLY A 262 23.51 12.11 -9.38
N ASN A 263 24.25 12.13 -8.27
CA ASN A 263 24.48 10.93 -7.46
C ASN A 263 23.52 10.91 -6.28
N PHE A 264 22.68 9.88 -6.23
CA PHE A 264 21.95 9.51 -5.02
C PHE A 264 22.95 8.97 -3.99
N ILE A 265 22.98 9.57 -2.80
CA ILE A 265 23.93 9.20 -1.74
C ILE A 265 23.21 8.34 -0.72
N ALA A 266 23.60 7.07 -0.60
CA ALA A 266 22.98 6.16 0.35
C ALA A 266 23.51 6.34 1.78
N HIS A 267 22.60 6.36 2.74
CA HIS A 267 22.84 6.47 4.18
C HIS A 267 22.13 5.32 4.91
N PRO A 268 22.78 4.67 5.89
CA PRO A 268 22.19 3.53 6.58
C PRO A 268 21.13 3.95 7.61
N ILE A 269 20.06 3.15 7.70
CA ILE A 269 19.07 3.18 8.79
C ILE A 269 19.26 1.91 9.63
N ASP A 270 18.77 0.78 9.12
CA ASP A 270 19.01 -0.57 9.64
C ASP A 270 19.32 -1.52 8.48
N THR A 271 20.61 -1.65 8.19
CA THR A 271 21.09 -2.40 7.02
C THR A 271 20.96 -3.92 7.16
N VAL A 272 20.47 -4.42 8.30
CA VAL A 272 20.25 -5.86 8.50
C VAL A 272 19.17 -6.35 7.52
N TYR A 273 18.14 -5.53 7.24
CA TYR A 273 17.02 -5.86 6.37
C TYR A 273 17.42 -6.35 4.98
N LYS A 274 18.43 -5.73 4.34
CA LYS A 274 18.88 -6.15 3.01
C LYS A 274 19.31 -7.62 2.92
N GLN A 275 19.79 -8.20 4.02
CA GLN A 275 20.33 -9.57 4.06
C GLN A 275 19.26 -10.62 4.38
N VAL A 276 18.14 -10.20 4.93
CA VAL A 276 17.27 -11.08 5.71
C VAL A 276 15.79 -10.96 5.38
N ASN A 277 15.35 -9.78 4.95
CA ASN A 277 14.03 -9.58 4.38
C ASN A 277 14.08 -8.38 3.44
N ALA A 278 14.44 -8.64 2.18
CA ALA A 278 14.50 -7.62 1.15
C ALA A 278 13.10 -7.20 0.64
N ASN A 279 12.04 -7.87 1.10
CA ASN A 279 10.66 -7.52 0.83
C ASN A 279 10.03 -6.91 2.08
N MET A 280 9.70 -5.63 1.98
CA MET A 280 9.20 -4.86 3.11
C MET A 280 8.12 -3.92 2.61
N LYS A 281 7.40 -3.31 3.56
CA LYS A 281 6.68 -2.07 3.32
C LYS A 281 7.25 -1.01 4.24
N LEU A 282 7.25 0.23 3.77
CA LEU A 282 7.76 1.35 4.51
C LEU A 282 6.77 2.50 4.45
N ASP A 283 6.85 3.36 5.46
CA ASP A 283 6.24 4.68 5.42
C ASP A 283 7.17 5.70 6.08
N VAL A 284 6.98 6.98 5.76
CA VAL A 284 7.84 8.08 6.21
C VAL A 284 6.98 9.21 6.77
N GLY A 285 7.32 9.70 7.95
CA GLY A 285 6.63 10.82 8.59
C GLY A 285 7.26 11.20 9.92
N ASP A 286 7.02 12.41 10.39
CA ASP A 286 7.48 12.90 11.69
C ASP A 286 6.61 12.31 12.80
N ILE A 287 7.02 11.16 13.37
CA ILE A 287 6.19 10.37 14.30
C ILE A 287 6.20 11.01 15.68
N ASN A 288 7.35 11.51 16.13
CA ASN A 288 7.52 12.11 17.45
C ASN A 288 7.29 13.64 17.47
N LEU A 289 6.98 14.26 16.32
CA LEU A 289 6.81 15.70 16.13
C LEU A 289 8.05 16.54 16.51
N ASP A 290 9.25 15.98 16.32
CA ASP A 290 10.51 16.70 16.55
C ASP A 290 10.96 17.51 15.32
N GLY A 291 10.21 17.41 14.23
CA GLY A 291 10.44 18.08 12.96
C GLY A 291 11.27 17.25 11.99
N PHE A 292 11.74 16.06 12.32
CA PHE A 292 12.50 15.19 11.42
C PHE A 292 11.64 14.00 11.00
N ASN A 293 11.63 13.70 9.70
CA ASN A 293 10.85 12.57 9.21
C ASN A 293 11.52 11.25 9.62
N ASP A 294 10.77 10.44 10.36
CA ASP A 294 11.10 9.09 10.78
C ASP A 294 10.71 8.06 9.72
N VAL A 295 11.14 6.81 9.92
CA VAL A 295 10.84 5.70 8.99
C VAL A 295 10.21 4.55 9.73
N VAL A 296 9.10 4.01 9.21
CA VAL A 296 8.57 2.70 9.64
C VAL A 296 9.00 1.63 8.66
N ILE A 297 9.40 0.46 9.17
CA ILE A 297 9.71 -0.72 8.35
C ILE A 297 8.87 -1.90 8.84
N SER A 298 8.09 -2.47 7.91
CA SER A 298 7.31 -3.69 8.11
C SER A 298 7.88 -4.82 7.24
N PRO A 299 8.31 -5.95 7.82
CA PRO A 299 8.70 -7.13 7.05
C PRO A 299 7.47 -7.73 6.32
N ALA A 300 7.50 -7.71 4.99
CA ALA A 300 6.37 -8.18 4.19
C ALA A 300 6.39 -9.69 4.00
N GLU A 301 7.57 -10.29 3.80
CA GLU A 301 7.69 -11.73 3.59
C GLU A 301 8.13 -12.51 4.82
N GLY A 302 8.01 -13.84 4.76
CA GLY A 302 8.45 -14.74 5.82
C GLY A 302 9.97 -14.80 6.01
N TYR A 303 10.35 -15.47 7.10
CA TYR A 303 11.72 -15.72 7.54
C TYR A 303 12.66 -16.18 6.40
N ARG A 304 13.57 -15.30 5.97
CA ARG A 304 14.79 -15.75 5.28
C ARG A 304 15.93 -15.84 6.28
N ASN A 305 16.78 -16.85 6.11
CA ASN A 305 17.97 -17.06 6.93
C ASN A 305 17.71 -17.22 8.45
N GLY A 306 16.51 -17.65 8.84
CA GLY A 306 16.17 -18.02 10.23
C GLY A 306 16.05 -16.87 11.22
N GLY A 307 15.99 -15.61 10.76
CA GLY A 307 15.86 -14.44 11.62
C GLY A 307 14.42 -13.96 11.74
N ASN A 308 14.01 -13.65 12.97
CA ASN A 308 12.74 -12.98 13.29
C ASN A 308 12.96 -11.47 13.15
N TYR A 309 12.02 -10.74 12.51
CA TYR A 309 12.13 -9.28 12.35
C TYR A 309 11.01 -8.56 13.04
N ASP A 310 11.20 -7.27 13.25
CA ASP A 310 10.28 -6.47 14.03
C ASP A 310 9.50 -5.56 13.09
N LEU A 311 8.22 -5.35 13.37
CA LEU A 311 7.59 -4.10 12.98
C LEU A 311 8.22 -3.03 13.87
N ALA A 312 8.89 -2.06 13.25
CA ALA A 312 9.65 -1.06 14.00
C ALA A 312 9.62 0.29 13.28
N TRP A 313 9.67 1.35 14.07
CA TRP A 313 9.98 2.68 13.57
C TRP A 313 11.40 3.08 13.97
N TYR A 314 11.97 3.99 13.19
CA TYR A 314 13.34 4.45 13.33
C TYR A 314 13.31 5.96 13.45
N GLU A 315 13.69 6.44 14.63
CA GLU A 315 13.81 7.86 14.93
C GLU A 315 14.99 8.45 14.16
N ALA A 316 14.71 9.49 13.39
CA ALA A 316 15.71 10.18 12.60
C ALA A 316 16.68 10.94 13.52
N PRO A 317 17.99 10.86 13.27
CA PRO A 317 18.92 11.77 13.92
C PRO A 317 18.69 13.21 13.43
N THR A 318 18.92 14.20 14.30
CA THR A 318 18.88 15.63 13.94
C THR A 318 19.93 16.05 12.89
N SER A 319 20.72 15.11 12.36
CA SER A 319 21.66 15.33 11.27
C SER A 319 21.70 14.10 10.37
N ALA A 320 21.77 14.31 9.05
CA ALA A 320 21.81 13.24 8.02
C ALA A 320 22.91 12.17 8.21
N LYS A 321 23.92 12.41 9.06
CA LYS A 321 25.01 11.45 9.37
C LYS A 321 24.93 10.87 10.78
N GLY A 322 23.91 11.23 11.54
CA GLY A 322 23.70 10.69 12.89
C GLY A 322 23.25 9.24 12.84
N LYS A 323 23.05 8.67 14.04
CA LYS A 323 22.60 7.29 14.20
C LYS A 323 21.10 7.30 14.46
N TRP A 324 20.37 6.47 13.71
CA TRP A 324 18.96 6.21 13.94
C TRP A 324 18.71 5.45 15.24
N THR A 325 17.65 5.78 15.97
CA THR A 325 17.18 5.02 17.13
C THR A 325 16.09 4.07 16.69
N LYS A 326 16.24 2.76 16.93
CA LYS A 326 15.21 1.77 16.60
C LYS A 326 14.25 1.62 17.77
N HIS A 327 12.96 1.72 17.49
CA HIS A 327 11.85 1.47 18.40
C HIS A 327 11.02 0.30 17.88
N VAL A 328 10.91 -0.76 18.70
CA VAL A 328 10.21 -1.98 18.32
C VAL A 328 8.73 -1.85 18.66
N VAL A 329 7.87 -1.93 17.65
CA VAL A 329 6.41 -1.97 17.81
C VAL A 329 5.96 -3.39 18.12
N VAL A 330 6.33 -4.34 17.26
CA VAL A 330 6.05 -5.76 17.46
C VAL A 330 7.28 -6.57 17.15
N SER A 331 7.74 -7.35 18.13
CA SER A 331 8.83 -8.28 17.90
C SER A 331 8.33 -9.49 17.11
N GLY A 332 9.09 -9.89 16.10
CA GLY A 332 8.80 -11.11 15.37
C GLY A 332 7.60 -11.07 14.44
N TYR A 333 7.47 -9.96 13.76
CA TYR A 333 6.43 -9.61 12.82
C TYR A 333 6.83 -9.98 11.38
N ASN A 334 5.95 -10.63 10.64
CA ASN A 334 6.16 -10.98 9.22
C ASN A 334 4.80 -10.95 8.49
N GLY A 335 4.79 -11.04 7.16
CA GLY A 335 3.53 -11.01 6.42
C GLY A 335 2.86 -9.63 6.39
N GLY A 336 3.53 -8.59 6.94
CA GLY A 336 3.01 -7.24 7.06
C GLY A 336 3.11 -6.49 5.74
N HIS A 337 2.21 -6.81 4.81
CA HIS A 337 2.15 -6.25 3.46
C HIS A 337 1.51 -4.86 3.38
N THR A 338 1.05 -4.31 4.50
CA THR A 338 0.68 -2.90 4.61
C THR A 338 1.26 -2.30 5.88
N VAL A 339 1.82 -1.09 5.74
CA VAL A 339 2.21 -0.22 6.84
C VAL A 339 1.91 1.23 6.45
N LYS A 340 1.14 1.95 7.28
CA LYS A 340 0.77 3.34 7.04
C LYS A 340 0.73 4.16 8.33
N LEU A 341 1.22 5.39 8.25
CA LEU A 341 1.11 6.40 9.29
C LEU A 341 -0.14 7.27 9.07
N GLY A 342 -0.82 7.65 10.15
CA GLY A 342 -1.94 8.59 10.13
C GLY A 342 -2.49 8.82 11.53
N ASP A 343 -2.96 10.03 11.82
CA ASP A 343 -3.60 10.36 13.11
C ASP A 343 -5.00 9.73 13.18
N LEU A 344 -5.10 8.51 13.72
CA LEU A 344 -6.33 7.72 13.71
C LEU A 344 -7.20 8.03 14.95
N ASN A 345 -6.58 8.49 16.04
CA ASN A 345 -7.26 8.85 17.29
C ASN A 345 -7.52 10.35 17.46
N LEU A 346 -7.09 11.19 16.52
CA LEU A 346 -7.22 12.65 16.53
C LEU A 346 -6.47 13.35 17.66
N ASP A 347 -5.35 12.79 18.12
CA ASP A 347 -4.50 13.38 19.16
C ASP A 347 -3.37 14.27 18.61
N GLY A 348 -3.23 14.32 17.29
CA GLY A 348 -2.22 15.10 16.57
C GLY A 348 -0.92 14.36 16.31
N TYR A 349 -0.75 13.12 16.78
CA TYR A 349 0.41 12.28 16.51
C TYR A 349 0.07 11.19 15.48
N PRO A 350 1.01 10.84 14.58
CA PRO A 350 0.76 9.73 13.65
C PRO A 350 0.68 8.38 14.37
N ASP A 351 -0.47 7.73 14.28
CA ASP A 351 -0.67 6.33 14.63
C ASP A 351 -0.23 5.41 13.49
N LEU A 352 -0.15 4.10 13.77
CA LEU A 352 0.35 3.11 12.83
C LEU A 352 -0.70 2.08 12.47
N LEU A 353 -1.03 1.98 11.18
CA LEU A 353 -1.76 0.84 10.60
C LEU A 353 -0.78 -0.25 10.17
N SER A 354 -1.13 -1.52 10.45
CA SER A 354 -0.50 -2.66 9.81
C SER A 354 -1.49 -3.73 9.38
N GLY A 355 -1.24 -4.34 8.22
CA GLY A 355 -2.05 -5.42 7.67
C GLY A 355 -1.24 -6.64 7.30
N VAL A 356 -1.71 -7.81 7.77
CA VAL A 356 -1.13 -9.12 7.50
C VAL A 356 -2.08 -9.91 6.60
N CYS A 357 -1.70 -10.13 5.34
CA CYS A 357 -2.60 -10.66 4.30
C CYS A 357 -2.43 -12.14 3.96
N TRP A 358 -1.32 -12.76 4.34
CA TRP A 358 -1.14 -14.22 4.29
C TRP A 358 -0.04 -14.67 5.25
N ASN A 359 -0.10 -15.94 5.63
CA ASN A 359 0.97 -16.58 6.36
C ASN A 359 1.11 -18.06 5.97
N ASN A 360 2.31 -18.44 5.52
CA ASN A 360 2.70 -19.85 5.53
C ASN A 360 3.41 -20.23 6.85
N TRP A 361 3.41 -19.33 7.85
CA TRP A 361 4.30 -19.35 9.02
C TRP A 361 3.60 -18.96 10.34
N ASP A 362 2.36 -19.41 10.55
CA ASP A 362 1.64 -19.40 11.85
C ASP A 362 1.07 -18.04 12.35
N GLN A 363 1.28 -16.92 11.64
CA GLN A 363 0.59 -15.64 11.94
C GLN A 363 -0.77 -15.45 11.24
N ARG A 364 -1.90 -15.53 11.95
CA ARG A 364 -3.23 -15.34 11.30
C ARG A 364 -3.32 -14.01 10.56
N LYS A 365 -4.02 -13.97 9.42
CA LYS A 365 -4.36 -12.71 8.73
C LYS A 365 -5.04 -11.77 9.71
N HIS A 366 -4.66 -10.50 9.71
CA HIS A 366 -5.31 -9.51 10.56
C HIS A 366 -5.02 -8.09 10.08
N ILE A 367 -5.83 -7.16 10.55
CA ILE A 367 -5.59 -5.73 10.48
C ILE A 367 -5.52 -5.21 11.91
N SER A 368 -4.43 -4.53 12.22
CA SER A 368 -4.20 -3.94 13.54
C SER A 368 -3.75 -2.50 13.40
N ILE A 369 -4.11 -1.70 14.38
CA ILE A 369 -3.54 -0.36 14.55
C ILE A 369 -2.79 -0.29 15.88
N PHE A 370 -1.85 0.65 15.96
CA PHE A 370 -1.06 0.91 17.16
C PHE A 370 -1.06 2.40 17.42
N ILE A 371 -1.48 2.79 18.62
CA ILE A 371 -1.59 4.20 19.00
C ILE A 371 -0.23 4.70 19.47
N TYR A 372 0.23 5.83 18.94
CA TYR A 372 1.48 6.43 19.39
C TYR A 372 1.30 7.10 20.76
N ASN A 373 2.19 6.83 21.71
CA ASN A 373 2.17 7.48 23.02
C ASN A 373 3.34 8.47 23.14
N PRO A 374 3.10 9.78 23.03
CA PRO A 374 4.15 10.80 23.10
C PRO A 374 4.79 10.91 24.49
N ALA A 375 4.12 10.45 25.56
CA ALA A 375 4.69 10.45 26.90
C ALA A 375 5.78 9.38 27.07
N THR A 376 5.71 8.30 26.29
CA THR A 376 6.71 7.22 26.31
C THR A 376 7.63 7.22 25.09
N GLY A 377 7.22 7.86 23.99
CA GLY A 377 7.89 7.78 22.70
C GLY A 377 7.76 6.41 22.04
N GLU A 378 6.68 5.69 22.32
CA GLU A 378 6.49 4.30 21.89
C GLU A 378 5.05 4.06 21.46
N TYR A 379 4.85 3.09 20.58
CA TYR A 379 3.52 2.62 20.21
C TYR A 379 2.94 1.68 21.29
N GLY A 380 1.63 1.79 21.52
CA GLY A 380 0.89 0.95 22.45
C GLY A 380 0.71 -0.50 21.99
N SER A 381 -0.06 -1.27 22.76
CA SER A 381 -0.46 -2.62 22.34
C SER A 381 -1.38 -2.57 21.12
N PRO A 382 -1.36 -3.60 20.24
CA PRO A 382 -2.20 -3.61 19.05
C PRO A 382 -3.67 -3.55 19.41
N GLN A 383 -4.40 -2.64 18.76
CA GLN A 383 -5.84 -2.74 18.64
C GLN A 383 -6.18 -3.51 17.37
N LEU A 384 -6.78 -4.68 17.55
CA LEU A 384 -7.17 -5.57 16.45
C LEU A 384 -8.48 -5.07 15.83
N ILE A 385 -8.46 -4.71 14.54
CA ILE A 385 -9.66 -4.32 13.79
C ILE A 385 -10.42 -5.57 13.31
N ILE A 386 -9.69 -6.54 12.74
CA ILE A 386 -10.24 -7.80 12.24
C ILE A 386 -9.15 -8.88 12.19
N SER A 387 -9.53 -10.16 12.32
CA SER A 387 -8.58 -11.30 12.44
C SER A 387 -8.80 -12.46 11.47
N ASP A 388 -9.71 -12.29 10.52
CA ASP A 388 -9.95 -13.23 9.42
C ASP A 388 -9.77 -12.58 8.03
N LYS A 389 -9.39 -11.29 8.01
CA LYS A 389 -9.01 -10.49 6.85
C LYS A 389 -7.67 -9.80 7.11
N GLY A 390 -6.93 -9.50 6.04
CA GLY A 390 -5.67 -8.75 6.09
C GLY A 390 -5.73 -7.48 5.24
N LEU A 391 -4.57 -6.88 4.95
CA LEU A 391 -4.42 -5.85 3.92
C LEU A 391 -3.16 -6.13 3.10
N TYR A 392 -3.33 -6.48 1.82
CA TYR A 392 -2.18 -6.63 0.91
C TYR A 392 -1.68 -5.28 0.43
N THR A 393 -2.60 -4.40 0.07
CA THR A 393 -2.38 -2.97 -0.15
C THR A 393 -3.51 -2.24 0.56
N GLY A 394 -3.15 -1.37 1.50
CA GLY A 394 -4.10 -0.54 2.23
C GLY A 394 -3.69 0.93 2.23
N VAL A 395 -4.68 1.78 2.34
CA VAL A 395 -4.56 3.23 2.45
C VAL A 395 -5.29 3.70 3.70
N VAL A 396 -4.82 4.81 4.25
CA VAL A 396 -5.46 5.54 5.34
C VAL A 396 -5.83 6.91 4.80
N THR A 397 -7.11 7.27 4.85
CA THR A 397 -7.62 8.53 4.28
C THR A 397 -9.00 8.81 4.82
N ASP A 398 -9.36 10.09 4.93
CA ASP A 398 -10.71 10.54 5.24
C ASP A 398 -11.59 10.37 4.00
N ILE A 399 -12.40 9.29 3.93
CA ILE A 399 -13.16 8.91 2.72
C ILE A 399 -14.51 9.62 2.61
N ASP A 400 -15.02 10.18 3.71
CA ASP A 400 -16.29 10.90 3.75
C ASP A 400 -16.18 12.37 4.20
N ASN A 401 -14.95 12.87 4.37
CA ASN A 401 -14.63 14.22 4.82
C ASN A 401 -15.20 14.55 6.21
N ASP A 402 -15.28 13.57 7.12
CA ASP A 402 -15.76 13.79 8.48
C ASP A 402 -14.64 14.18 9.48
N GLY A 403 -13.39 14.11 9.03
CA GLY A 403 -12.20 14.56 9.74
C GLY A 403 -11.44 13.45 10.45
N ASP A 404 -11.97 12.22 10.51
CA ASP A 404 -11.19 11.06 10.91
C ASP A 404 -10.65 10.27 9.71
N LEU A 405 -9.68 9.41 9.97
CA LEU A 405 -9.02 8.64 8.92
C LEU A 405 -9.54 7.21 8.90
N ASP A 406 -10.06 6.79 7.74
CA ASP A 406 -10.57 5.46 7.46
C ASP A 406 -9.51 4.52 6.92
N ILE A 407 -9.82 3.22 6.92
CA ILE A 407 -8.97 2.20 6.32
C ILE A 407 -9.67 1.61 5.10
N ILE A 408 -9.04 1.73 3.93
CA ILE A 408 -9.48 1.06 2.70
C ILE A 408 -8.39 0.14 2.22
N GLY A 409 -8.73 -1.06 1.78
CA GLY A 409 -7.76 -1.90 1.10
C GLY A 409 -8.23 -3.28 0.72
N GLN A 410 -7.28 -4.02 0.18
CA GLN A 410 -7.50 -5.36 -0.35
C GLN A 410 -7.40 -6.39 0.77
N ASP A 411 -8.50 -7.07 1.06
CA ASP A 411 -8.59 -7.91 2.27
C ASP A 411 -7.68 -9.14 2.24
N GLU A 412 -7.25 -9.59 1.06
CA GLU A 412 -6.27 -10.66 0.92
C GLU A 412 -5.54 -10.66 -0.43
N TYR A 413 -4.55 -11.55 -0.57
CA TYR A 413 -3.91 -11.85 -1.84
C TYR A 413 -4.39 -13.18 -2.39
N SER A 414 -5.52 -13.13 -3.07
CA SER A 414 -6.18 -14.32 -3.60
C SER A 414 -7.12 -13.91 -4.73
N GLY A 415 -7.69 -14.89 -5.43
CA GLY A 415 -8.75 -14.62 -6.40
C GLY A 415 -10.08 -14.15 -5.81
N HIS A 416 -10.21 -14.15 -4.49
CA HIS A 416 -11.37 -13.61 -3.76
C HIS A 416 -11.08 -12.24 -3.13
N SER A 417 -9.90 -11.65 -3.39
CA SER A 417 -9.52 -10.33 -2.88
C SER A 417 -10.52 -9.25 -3.28
N ARG A 418 -10.98 -8.44 -2.33
CA ARG A 418 -12.03 -7.43 -2.53
C ARG A 418 -11.67 -6.07 -1.91
N PRO A 419 -12.24 -4.97 -2.41
CA PRO A 419 -12.03 -3.64 -1.84
C PRO A 419 -12.88 -3.48 -0.58
N TYR A 420 -12.25 -3.53 0.59
CA TYR A 420 -12.93 -3.36 1.88
C TYR A 420 -12.69 -1.96 2.46
N LEU A 421 -13.73 -1.39 3.04
CA LEU A 421 -13.70 -0.17 3.86
C LEU A 421 -14.00 -0.52 5.32
N TYR A 422 -13.19 0.02 6.23
CA TYR A 422 -13.42 0.07 7.67
C TYR A 422 -13.51 1.55 8.05
N GLU A 423 -14.74 2.01 8.26
CA GLU A 423 -15.04 3.40 8.61
C GLU A 423 -14.60 3.64 10.05
N ASN A 424 -13.74 4.64 10.27
CA ASN A 424 -13.45 5.14 11.60
C ASN A 424 -14.66 5.97 12.08
N ARG A 425 -14.89 6.00 13.38
CA ARG A 425 -16.07 6.69 13.96
C ARG A 425 -15.67 7.60 15.12
N MET A 426 -14.42 8.02 15.11
CA MET A 426 -13.96 9.12 15.93
C MET A 426 -14.64 10.39 15.41
N ARG A 427 -15.02 11.31 16.30
CA ARG A 427 -15.77 12.52 15.95
C ARG A 427 -15.38 13.70 16.81
#